data_AF-A0A975C901-F1
#
_entry.id   AF-A0A975C901-F1
#
_cell.length_a   1.000
_cell.length_b   1.000
_cell.length_c   1.000
_cell.angle_alpha   90.00
_cell.angle_beta   90.00
_cell.angle_gamma   90.00
#
_symmetry.space_group_name_H-M   'P 1'
#
loop_
_entity.id
_entity.type
_entity.pdbx_description
1 polymer ?
#
loop_
_entity_poly.entity_id
_entity_poly.type
_entity_poly.pdbx_seq_one_letter_code
_entity_poly.pdbx_strand_id
1 'polypeptide(L)'
;MKPKFHITQNSTLIDTKVEIRITDLLPNEIVTLKAEMRDNLGVDWESCAEFTSDNEGKINLATAQPLSGTYDMPDITGLFWSMSPIRNAQPKNRTPLKPLETKIFLMRMKGGVTSTSIIREVVSPEVYRLPISVKGLVGTFFFHPKSGPLPTVIVLGGSEGGLRESNAALLASHGFNTLALAYFGTENQPKKLVCIPLDYMEKL
;
A
#
# COMPACT_ATOMS: atom_id res chain seq x y z
N MET A 1 16.02 -25.70 -14.79
CA MET A 1 14.64 -25.19 -14.92
C MET A 1 14.63 -23.69 -14.60
N LYS A 2 13.83 -22.89 -15.30
CA LYS A 2 13.70 -21.43 -15.07
C LYS A 2 12.44 -21.19 -14.24
N PRO A 3 12.53 -20.69 -12.99
CA PRO A 3 11.34 -20.47 -12.17
C PRO A 3 10.37 -19.51 -12.85
N LYS A 4 9.07 -19.74 -12.63
CA LYS A 4 8.00 -18.87 -13.13
C LYS A 4 7.12 -18.40 -11.97
N PHE A 5 6.93 -17.09 -11.90
CA PHE A 5 5.90 -16.48 -11.05
C PHE A 5 4.54 -16.57 -11.73
N HIS A 6 3.53 -16.99 -10.95
CA HIS A 6 2.13 -16.90 -11.28
C HIS A 6 1.48 -15.96 -10.27
N ILE A 7 0.96 -14.85 -10.76
CA ILE A 7 0.37 -13.79 -9.95
C ILE A 7 -1.05 -13.60 -10.43
N THR A 8 -2.02 -13.55 -9.52
CA THR A 8 -3.44 -13.43 -9.90
C THR A 8 -3.67 -12.18 -10.76
N GLN A 9 -3.12 -11.04 -10.34
CA GLN A 9 -3.16 -9.77 -11.07
C GLN A 9 -1.89 -8.94 -10.77
N ASN A 10 -1.29 -8.39 -11.83
CA ASN A 10 -0.07 -7.59 -11.71
C ASN A 10 -0.33 -6.10 -11.41
N SER A 11 -1.60 -5.65 -11.47
CA SER A 11 -2.02 -4.32 -11.00
C SER A 11 -3.36 -4.42 -10.27
N THR A 12 -3.41 -3.89 -9.06
CA THR A 12 -4.55 -3.99 -8.12
C THR A 12 -4.50 -2.85 -7.11
N LEU A 13 -5.61 -2.58 -6.40
CA LEU A 13 -5.60 -1.64 -5.27
C LEU A 13 -4.66 -2.13 -4.16
N ILE A 14 -4.08 -1.19 -3.40
CA ILE A 14 -3.07 -1.45 -2.38
C ILE A 14 -3.55 -2.34 -1.22
N ASP A 15 -4.85 -2.51 -1.04
CA ASP A 15 -5.48 -3.39 -0.04
C ASP A 15 -6.04 -4.71 -0.62
N THR A 16 -5.98 -4.92 -1.93
CA THR A 16 -6.40 -6.18 -2.56
C THR A 16 -5.38 -7.30 -2.28
N LYS A 17 -5.81 -8.47 -1.81
CA LYS A 17 -4.89 -9.63 -1.66
C LYS A 17 -4.39 -10.09 -3.04
N VAL A 18 -3.09 -10.36 -3.17
CA VAL A 18 -2.47 -10.86 -4.40
C VAL A 18 -1.90 -12.24 -4.15
N GLU A 19 -2.40 -13.24 -4.87
CA GLU A 19 -1.87 -14.59 -4.77
C GLU A 19 -0.60 -14.70 -5.62
N ILE A 20 0.47 -15.17 -4.99
CA ILE A 20 1.76 -15.40 -5.62
C ILE A 20 2.09 -16.88 -5.49
N ARG A 21 2.27 -17.54 -6.63
CA ARG A 21 2.77 -18.91 -6.72
C ARG A 21 4.02 -18.95 -7.58
N ILE A 22 4.94 -19.85 -7.25
CA ILE A 22 6.16 -20.09 -8.02
C ILE A 22 6.15 -21.54 -8.46
N THR A 23 6.56 -21.78 -9.69
CA THR A 23 6.68 -23.12 -10.29
C THR A 23 8.02 -23.26 -11.00
N ASP A 24 8.32 -24.45 -11.50
CA ASP A 24 9.58 -24.76 -12.22
C ASP A 24 10.84 -24.62 -11.32
N LEU A 25 10.69 -24.88 -10.02
CA LEU A 25 11.78 -25.09 -9.07
C LEU A 25 12.20 -26.56 -9.03
N LEU A 26 13.36 -26.86 -8.46
CA LEU A 26 13.71 -28.24 -8.14
C LEU A 26 12.88 -28.70 -6.93
N PRO A 27 12.46 -29.98 -6.84
CA PRO A 27 11.79 -30.49 -5.64
C PRO A 27 12.61 -30.25 -4.37
N ASN A 28 11.95 -29.76 -3.30
CA ASN A 28 12.60 -29.43 -2.02
C ASN A 28 13.76 -28.41 -2.13
N GLU A 29 13.73 -27.52 -3.13
CA GLU A 29 14.70 -26.43 -3.29
C GLU A 29 14.43 -25.31 -2.27
N ILE A 30 15.48 -24.87 -1.58
CA ILE A 30 15.45 -23.66 -0.76
C ILE A 30 15.75 -22.45 -1.64
N VAL A 31 14.86 -21.46 -1.60
CA VAL A 31 14.99 -20.18 -2.33
C VAL A 31 14.68 -19.01 -1.40
N THR A 32 15.31 -17.87 -1.65
CA THR A 32 15.01 -16.62 -0.94
C THR A 32 14.16 -15.73 -1.83
N LEU A 33 13.04 -15.26 -1.31
CA LEU A 33 12.27 -14.18 -1.90
C LEU A 33 12.64 -12.86 -1.24
N LYS A 34 12.94 -11.84 -2.04
CA LYS A 34 13.15 -10.47 -1.59
C LYS A 34 12.15 -9.55 -2.28
N ALA A 35 11.42 -8.74 -1.53
CA ALA A 35 10.58 -7.69 -2.10
C ALA A 35 11.22 -6.31 -1.86
N GLU A 36 11.16 -5.44 -2.86
CA GLU A 36 11.68 -4.07 -2.80
C GLU A 36 10.64 -3.10 -3.36
N MET A 37 10.47 -1.96 -2.70
CA MET A 37 9.56 -0.90 -3.11
C MET A 37 10.16 0.46 -2.76
N ARG A 38 10.03 1.43 -3.66
CA ARG A 38 10.25 2.84 -3.33
C ARG A 38 8.92 3.53 -3.15
N ASP A 39 8.68 4.08 -1.96
CA ASP A 39 7.42 4.75 -1.67
C ASP A 39 7.32 6.13 -2.33
N ASN A 40 6.12 6.72 -2.26
CA ASN A 40 5.85 8.04 -2.81
C ASN A 40 6.54 9.19 -2.06
N LEU A 41 7.20 8.92 -0.93
CA LEU A 41 8.01 9.87 -0.16
C LEU A 41 9.51 9.76 -0.52
N GLY A 42 9.88 8.76 -1.31
CA GLY A 42 11.25 8.48 -1.77
C GLY A 42 12.05 7.58 -0.83
N VAL A 43 11.37 6.84 0.06
CA VAL A 43 11.98 5.87 0.97
C VAL A 43 12.04 4.52 0.29
N ASP A 44 13.18 3.85 0.38
CA ASP A 44 13.35 2.49 -0.10
C ASP A 44 13.01 1.50 1.03
N TRP A 45 12.13 0.56 0.74
CA TRP A 45 11.60 -0.45 1.64
C TRP A 45 11.94 -1.84 1.13
N GLU A 46 12.27 -2.75 2.04
CA GLU A 46 12.54 -4.15 1.69
C GLU A 46 11.96 -5.14 2.69
N SER A 47 11.62 -6.33 2.19
CA SER A 47 11.33 -7.52 2.98
C SER A 47 12.02 -8.73 2.37
N CYS A 48 12.18 -9.78 3.16
CA CYS A 48 12.68 -11.07 2.67
C CYS A 48 12.06 -12.25 3.40
N ALA A 49 11.98 -13.39 2.74
CA ALA A 49 11.62 -14.67 3.35
C ALA A 49 12.21 -15.84 2.55
N GLU A 50 12.69 -16.86 3.26
CA GLU A 50 13.17 -18.11 2.68
C GLU A 50 12.08 -19.17 2.69
N PHE A 51 11.97 -19.93 1.59
CA PHE A 51 10.97 -20.96 1.40
C PHE A 51 11.60 -22.24 0.85
N THR A 52 10.99 -23.37 1.18
CA THR A 52 11.24 -24.65 0.51
C THR A 52 10.12 -24.94 -0.47
N SER A 53 10.44 -25.28 -1.71
CA SER A 53 9.44 -25.77 -2.67
C SER A 53 8.96 -27.17 -2.31
N ASP A 54 7.73 -27.51 -2.67
CA ASP A 54 7.19 -28.85 -2.49
C ASP A 54 7.87 -29.92 -3.39
N ASN A 55 7.38 -31.16 -3.31
CA ASN A 55 7.85 -32.29 -4.10
C ASN A 55 7.63 -32.13 -5.62
N GLU A 56 6.76 -31.21 -6.03
CA GLU A 56 6.50 -30.87 -7.43
C GLU A 56 7.30 -29.65 -7.90
N GLY A 57 8.14 -29.06 -7.03
CA GLY A 57 8.92 -27.86 -7.35
C GLY A 57 8.06 -26.59 -7.39
N LYS A 58 7.06 -26.48 -6.50
CA LYS A 58 6.16 -25.33 -6.40
C LYS A 58 6.21 -24.68 -5.01
N ILE A 59 5.90 -23.39 -4.95
CA ILE A 59 5.69 -22.64 -3.71
C ILE A 59 4.38 -21.86 -3.87
N ASN A 60 3.49 -21.94 -2.87
CA ASN A 60 2.33 -21.05 -2.76
C ASN A 60 2.48 -20.20 -1.49
N LEU A 61 2.65 -18.89 -1.64
CA LEU A 61 2.91 -17.99 -0.51
C LEU A 61 1.73 -17.92 0.48
N ALA A 62 0.52 -18.26 0.06
CA ALA A 62 -0.64 -18.29 0.94
C ALA A 62 -0.58 -19.42 1.99
N THR A 63 0.20 -20.48 1.73
CA THR A 63 0.23 -21.69 2.58
C THR A 63 1.65 -22.13 2.96
N ALA A 64 2.67 -21.66 2.26
CA ALA A 64 4.06 -22.00 2.53
C ALA A 64 4.54 -21.31 3.81
N GLN A 65 5.10 -22.11 4.72
CA GLN A 65 5.76 -21.64 5.93
C GLN A 65 7.12 -21.03 5.56
N PRO A 66 7.39 -19.75 5.87
CA PRO A 66 8.74 -19.21 5.81
C PRO A 66 9.68 -19.98 6.73
N LEU A 67 10.88 -20.31 6.24
CA LEU A 67 11.96 -20.87 7.05
C LEU A 67 12.64 -19.80 7.91
N SER A 68 12.78 -18.61 7.34
CA SER A 68 13.45 -17.45 7.93
C SER A 68 13.00 -16.18 7.19
N GLY A 69 13.27 -15.02 7.77
CA GLY A 69 13.06 -13.73 7.11
C GLY A 69 12.40 -12.69 8.00
N THR A 70 11.69 -11.78 7.33
CA THR A 70 10.98 -10.63 7.93
C THR A 70 9.59 -10.98 8.49
N TYR A 71 9.10 -12.20 8.23
CA TYR A 71 7.90 -12.78 8.81
C TYR A 71 8.04 -14.31 8.89
N ASP A 72 7.27 -14.94 9.77
CA ASP A 72 7.47 -16.32 10.22
C ASP A 72 6.20 -17.18 10.21
N MET A 73 5.13 -16.74 9.56
CA MET A 73 3.89 -17.50 9.39
C MET A 73 3.42 -17.48 7.93
N PRO A 74 2.66 -18.49 7.46
CA PRO A 74 2.08 -18.47 6.12
C PRO A 74 1.14 -17.28 5.95
N ASP A 75 1.47 -16.37 5.04
CA ASP A 75 0.69 -15.17 4.78
C ASP A 75 0.89 -14.70 3.34
N ILE A 76 -0.22 -14.63 2.60
CA ILE A 76 -0.30 -14.13 1.23
C ILE A 76 0.19 -12.67 1.08
N THR A 77 0.10 -11.89 2.15
CA THR A 77 0.56 -10.51 2.23
C THR A 77 1.89 -10.32 2.96
N GLY A 78 2.51 -11.41 3.43
CA GLY A 78 3.71 -11.42 4.24
C GLY A 78 4.82 -10.51 3.70
N LEU A 79 5.19 -10.70 2.43
CA LEU A 79 6.22 -9.89 1.77
C LEU A 79 5.88 -8.38 1.68
N PHE A 80 4.61 -7.98 1.77
CA PHE A 80 4.22 -6.57 1.65
C PHE A 80 4.20 -5.87 3.01
N TRP A 81 3.52 -6.44 4.02
CA TRP A 81 3.38 -5.76 5.32
C TRP A 81 4.66 -5.81 6.16
N SER A 82 5.51 -6.83 5.96
CA SER A 82 6.76 -7.00 6.73
C SER A 82 7.93 -6.16 6.21
N MET A 83 7.69 -5.33 5.19
CA MET A 83 8.71 -4.43 4.68
C MET A 83 9.20 -3.45 5.75
N SER A 84 10.51 -3.25 5.80
CA SER A 84 11.17 -2.26 6.66
C SER A 84 11.95 -1.25 5.82
N PRO A 85 12.07 0.01 6.27
CA PRO A 85 12.82 1.02 5.53
C PRO A 85 14.32 0.73 5.61
N ILE A 86 15.01 0.75 4.47
CA ILE A 86 16.47 0.49 4.39
C ILE A 86 17.27 1.60 5.10
N ARG A 87 16.70 2.81 5.19
CA ARG A 87 17.25 3.95 5.94
C ARG A 87 16.14 4.71 6.62
N ASN A 88 16.44 5.29 7.78
CA ASN A 88 15.53 6.19 8.48
C ASN A 88 15.14 7.35 7.56
N ALA A 89 13.86 7.41 7.20
CA ALA A 89 13.29 8.53 6.49
C ALA A 89 12.53 9.43 7.45
N GLN A 90 12.57 10.74 7.20
CA GLN A 90 11.71 11.66 7.94
C GLN A 90 10.28 11.61 7.40
N PRO A 91 9.26 11.64 8.27
CA PRO A 91 7.86 11.72 7.85
C PRO A 91 7.62 13.03 7.08
N LYS A 92 6.82 12.95 6.01
CA LYS A 92 6.42 14.11 5.19
C LYS A 92 4.92 14.36 5.31
N ASN A 93 4.52 15.62 5.22
CA ASN A 93 3.15 16.08 5.47
C ASN A 93 2.15 15.80 4.34
N ARG A 94 2.61 15.29 3.19
CA ARG A 94 1.75 14.91 2.06
C ARG A 94 2.28 13.63 1.43
N THR A 95 1.38 12.68 1.23
CA THR A 95 1.68 11.44 0.51
C THR A 95 1.07 11.53 -0.88
N PRO A 96 1.89 11.58 -1.95
CA PRO A 96 1.38 11.46 -3.31
C PRO A 96 0.56 10.17 -3.46
N LEU A 97 -0.51 10.23 -4.25
CA LEU A 97 -1.40 9.08 -4.54
C LEU A 97 -0.97 8.33 -5.81
N LYS A 98 0.34 8.27 -6.08
CA LYS A 98 0.85 7.56 -7.24
C LYS A 98 0.83 6.04 -6.98
N PRO A 99 0.68 5.21 -8.02
CA PRO A 99 0.80 3.76 -7.88
C PRO A 99 2.19 3.40 -7.34
N LEU A 100 2.26 2.36 -6.51
CA LEU A 100 3.52 1.83 -5.96
C LEU A 100 3.92 0.57 -6.72
N GLU A 101 5.16 0.51 -7.21
CA GLU A 101 5.71 -0.71 -7.82
C GLU A 101 6.51 -1.48 -6.76
N THR A 102 6.10 -2.73 -6.52
CA THR A 102 6.86 -3.69 -5.71
C THR A 102 7.54 -4.69 -6.64
N LYS A 103 8.87 -4.75 -6.59
CA LYS A 103 9.68 -5.75 -7.30
C LYS A 103 9.94 -6.92 -6.39
N ILE A 104 9.69 -8.14 -6.86
CA ILE A 104 9.93 -9.37 -6.11
C ILE A 104 10.99 -10.17 -6.85
N PHE A 105 12.07 -10.48 -6.14
CA PHE A 105 13.20 -11.25 -6.61
C PHE A 105 13.18 -12.63 -5.97
N LEU A 106 13.41 -13.66 -6.78
CA LEU A 106 13.70 -15.02 -6.33
C LEU A 106 15.17 -15.30 -6.56
N MET A 107 15.87 -15.63 -5.48
CA MET A 107 17.30 -15.92 -5.45
C MET A 107 17.52 -17.38 -5.07
N ARG A 108 18.31 -18.08 -5.87
CA ARG A 108 18.70 -19.48 -5.62
C ARG A 108 20.07 -19.54 -4.94
N MET A 109 20.27 -20.50 -4.03
CA MET A 109 21.57 -20.70 -3.37
C MET A 109 22.72 -20.98 -4.34
N LYS A 110 22.46 -21.75 -5.41
CA LYS A 110 23.46 -22.11 -6.44
C LYS A 110 23.66 -21.04 -7.51
N GLY A 111 23.12 -19.84 -7.29
CA GLY A 111 23.11 -18.76 -8.26
C GLY A 111 21.90 -18.81 -9.19
N GLY A 112 21.52 -17.63 -9.69
CA GLY A 112 20.33 -17.43 -10.51
C GLY A 112 19.32 -16.53 -9.81
N VAL A 113 18.92 -15.49 -10.51
CA VAL A 113 17.92 -14.52 -10.07
C VAL A 113 16.81 -14.45 -11.12
N THR A 114 15.57 -14.51 -10.68
CA THR A 114 14.42 -14.15 -11.50
C THR A 114 13.54 -13.16 -10.74
N SER A 115 12.81 -12.32 -11.46
CA SER A 115 12.05 -11.26 -10.83
C SER A 115 10.72 -11.03 -11.53
N THR A 116 9.81 -10.40 -10.80
CA THR A 116 8.52 -9.92 -11.27
C THR A 116 8.19 -8.59 -10.58
N SER A 117 7.24 -7.84 -11.12
CA SER A 117 6.76 -6.58 -10.54
C SER A 117 5.25 -6.65 -10.34
N ILE A 118 4.78 -6.07 -9.24
CA ILE A 118 3.35 -5.87 -8.94
C ILE A 118 3.14 -4.38 -8.71
N ILE A 119 2.14 -3.82 -9.40
CA ILE A 119 1.68 -2.44 -9.23
C ILE A 119 0.53 -2.43 -8.23
N ARG A 120 0.62 -1.50 -7.27
CA ARG A 120 -0.36 -1.29 -6.20
C ARG A 120 -0.93 0.11 -6.31
N GLU A 121 -2.15 0.19 -6.83
CA GLU A 121 -2.90 1.43 -6.98
C GLU A 121 -3.32 1.95 -5.59
N VAL A 122 -2.90 3.18 -5.25
CA VAL A 122 -3.30 3.83 -3.98
C VAL A 122 -4.71 4.41 -4.07
N VAL A 123 -5.17 4.65 -5.30
CA VAL A 123 -6.49 5.17 -5.63
C VAL A 123 -6.94 4.56 -6.96
N SER A 124 -8.21 4.18 -7.08
CA SER A 124 -8.78 3.69 -8.34
C SER A 124 -8.74 4.79 -9.41
N PRO A 125 -8.45 4.45 -10.68
CA PRO A 125 -8.48 5.42 -11.79
C PRO A 125 -9.87 6.03 -12.04
N GLU A 126 -10.93 5.46 -11.48
CA GLU A 126 -12.30 5.96 -11.59
C GLU A 126 -12.64 7.05 -10.57
N VAL A 127 -11.81 7.18 -9.53
CA VAL A 127 -12.01 8.16 -8.45
C VAL A 127 -11.46 9.52 -8.86
N TYR A 128 -12.29 10.55 -8.74
CA TYR A 128 -11.91 11.93 -8.98
C TYR A 128 -11.44 12.58 -7.69
N ARG A 129 -10.38 13.39 -7.77
CA ARG A 129 -9.77 14.13 -6.66
C ARG A 129 -10.04 15.62 -6.80
N LEU A 130 -10.81 16.20 -5.90
CA LEU A 130 -11.17 17.63 -5.88
C LEU A 130 -10.66 18.30 -4.59
N PRO A 131 -9.57 19.08 -4.65
CA PRO A 131 -9.14 19.90 -3.52
C PRO A 131 -10.19 20.95 -3.15
N ILE A 132 -10.44 21.14 -1.86
CA ILE A 132 -11.39 22.10 -1.29
C ILE A 132 -10.64 23.10 -0.42
N SER A 133 -10.91 24.38 -0.65
CA SER A 133 -10.44 25.49 0.18
C SER A 133 -11.52 26.58 0.23
N VAL A 134 -12.46 26.48 1.17
CA VAL A 134 -13.63 27.37 1.25
C VAL A 134 -13.92 27.73 2.71
N LYS A 135 -14.06 29.02 3.03
CA LYS A 135 -14.47 29.51 4.37
C LYS A 135 -13.63 28.93 5.52
N GLY A 136 -12.33 28.74 5.30
CA GLY A 136 -11.42 28.16 6.28
C GLY A 136 -11.42 26.63 6.33
N LEU A 137 -12.29 25.92 5.59
CA LEU A 137 -12.18 24.48 5.39
C LEU A 137 -11.05 24.18 4.39
N VAL A 138 -10.15 23.29 4.77
CA VAL A 138 -9.07 22.78 3.91
C VAL A 138 -9.21 21.27 3.85
N GLY A 139 -9.41 20.73 2.65
CA GLY A 139 -9.61 19.30 2.47
C GLY A 139 -9.51 18.85 1.02
N THR A 140 -9.80 17.59 0.78
CA THR A 140 -9.91 17.01 -0.56
C THR A 140 -11.07 16.04 -0.60
N PHE A 141 -11.98 16.28 -1.54
CA PHE A 141 -13.13 15.42 -1.78
C PHE A 141 -12.81 14.41 -2.89
N PHE A 142 -13.06 13.14 -2.60
CA PHE A 142 -12.94 12.02 -3.53
C PHE A 142 -14.32 11.44 -3.83
N PHE A 143 -14.62 11.28 -5.11
CA PHE A 143 -15.95 10.81 -5.55
C PHE A 143 -15.87 10.14 -6.91
N HIS A 144 -16.93 9.40 -7.24
CA HIS A 144 -17.13 8.82 -8.57
C HIS A 144 -18.16 9.63 -9.35
N PRO A 145 -17.80 10.32 -10.44
CA PRO A 145 -18.71 11.24 -11.14
C PRO A 145 -19.85 10.53 -11.88
N LYS A 146 -19.68 9.24 -12.20
CA LYS A 146 -20.65 8.44 -12.93
C LYS A 146 -21.53 7.56 -12.02
N SER A 147 -21.31 7.63 -10.71
CA SER A 147 -22.05 6.83 -9.75
C SER A 147 -23.34 7.54 -9.32
N GLY A 148 -24.34 6.75 -8.94
CA GLY A 148 -25.50 7.25 -8.20
C GLY A 148 -25.10 7.78 -6.80
N PRO A 149 -26.06 8.19 -5.97
CA PRO A 149 -25.77 8.67 -4.62
C PRO A 149 -25.03 7.59 -3.82
N LEU A 150 -23.82 7.91 -3.36
CA LEU A 150 -23.00 7.07 -2.49
C LEU A 150 -22.97 7.65 -1.07
N PRO A 151 -22.84 6.81 -0.02
CA PRO A 151 -22.61 7.30 1.34
C PRO A 151 -21.34 8.16 1.41
N THR A 152 -21.39 9.23 2.19
CA THR A 152 -20.26 10.16 2.37
C THR A 152 -19.57 9.92 3.71
N VAL A 153 -18.24 9.80 3.69
CA VAL A 153 -17.39 9.62 4.88
C VAL A 153 -16.41 10.77 5.02
N ILE A 154 -16.34 11.39 6.19
CA ILE A 154 -15.30 12.36 6.52
C ILE A 154 -14.12 11.61 7.14
N VAL A 155 -12.92 11.81 6.59
CA VAL A 155 -11.68 11.19 7.05
C VAL A 155 -10.81 12.24 7.71
N LEU A 156 -10.52 12.03 9.00
CA LEU A 156 -9.67 12.89 9.81
C LEU A 156 -8.31 12.23 10.06
N GLY A 157 -7.24 12.99 9.88
CA GLY A 157 -5.87 12.55 10.22
C GLY A 157 -5.60 12.46 11.73
N GLY A 158 -4.44 11.91 12.09
CA GLY A 158 -3.99 11.82 13.48
C GLY A 158 -3.24 13.07 13.97
N SER A 159 -2.43 12.89 15.02
CA SER A 159 -1.66 13.95 15.68
C SER A 159 -0.52 14.54 14.84
N GLU A 160 -0.23 13.95 13.68
CA GLU A 160 0.75 14.48 12.71
C GLU A 160 0.28 15.79 12.07
N GLY A 161 -1.03 16.04 12.07
CA GLY A 161 -1.64 17.19 11.40
C GLY A 161 -1.52 17.12 9.88
N GLY A 162 -1.82 18.23 9.23
CA GLY A 162 -1.78 18.30 7.77
C GLY A 162 -3.01 17.66 7.11
N LEU A 163 -2.87 17.32 5.83
CA LEU A 163 -3.92 16.71 5.03
C LEU A 163 -3.50 15.30 4.59
N ARG A 164 -4.17 14.28 5.12
CA ARG A 164 -3.89 12.86 4.84
C ARG A 164 -4.94 12.30 3.89
N GLU A 165 -4.53 12.09 2.64
CA GLU A 165 -5.46 11.74 1.56
C GLU A 165 -5.59 10.23 1.29
N SER A 166 -4.56 9.43 1.61
CA SER A 166 -4.47 8.02 1.19
C SER A 166 -5.68 7.18 1.60
N ASN A 167 -6.12 7.30 2.85
CA ASN A 167 -7.24 6.52 3.37
C ASN A 167 -8.58 6.96 2.74
N ALA A 168 -8.75 8.26 2.51
CA ALA A 168 -9.94 8.80 1.86
C ALA A 168 -10.02 8.34 0.40
N ALA A 169 -8.91 8.40 -0.33
CA ALA A 169 -8.82 7.95 -1.71
C ALA A 169 -9.08 6.44 -1.85
N LEU A 170 -8.55 5.64 -0.92
CA LEU A 170 -8.78 4.19 -0.91
C LEU A 170 -10.23 3.84 -0.59
N LEU A 171 -10.82 4.47 0.44
CA LEU A 171 -12.25 4.30 0.75
C LEU A 171 -13.14 4.72 -0.43
N ALA A 172 -12.80 5.80 -1.14
CA ALA A 172 -13.53 6.20 -2.33
C ALA A 172 -13.45 5.14 -3.44
N SER A 173 -12.32 4.44 -3.55
CA SER A 173 -12.14 3.32 -4.48
C SER A 173 -13.06 2.12 -4.18
N HIS A 174 -13.65 2.06 -2.97
CA HIS A 174 -14.59 1.03 -2.52
C HIS A 174 -16.05 1.50 -2.47
N GLY A 175 -16.41 2.55 -3.22
CA GLY A 175 -17.80 2.95 -3.40
C GLY A 175 -18.34 3.92 -2.36
N PHE A 176 -17.46 4.73 -1.75
CA PHE A 176 -17.84 5.86 -0.91
C PHE A 176 -17.53 7.19 -1.60
N ASN A 177 -18.27 8.23 -1.24
CA ASN A 177 -17.75 9.59 -1.36
C ASN A 177 -16.94 9.88 -0.09
N THR A 178 -15.77 10.51 -0.20
CA THR A 178 -14.95 10.78 0.97
C THR A 178 -14.41 12.19 0.99
N LEU A 179 -14.37 12.79 2.17
CA LEU A 179 -13.74 14.09 2.40
C LEU A 179 -12.56 13.91 3.36
N ALA A 180 -11.33 13.94 2.83
CA ALA A 180 -10.15 14.12 3.66
C ALA A 180 -10.15 15.56 4.18
N LEU A 181 -10.24 15.75 5.49
CA LEU A 181 -10.34 17.08 6.10
C LEU A 181 -9.11 17.36 6.97
N ALA A 182 -8.45 18.49 6.70
CA ALA A 182 -7.44 19.03 7.60
C ALA A 182 -8.10 19.88 8.68
N TYR A 183 -7.68 19.68 9.93
CA TYR A 183 -8.23 20.39 11.09
C TYR A 183 -7.15 21.11 11.93
N PHE A 184 -5.88 20.85 11.66
CA PHE A 184 -4.73 21.58 12.18
C PHE A 184 -3.48 21.25 11.34
N GLY A 185 -2.41 22.03 11.50
CA GLY A 185 -1.12 21.75 10.88
C GLY A 185 -1.06 22.02 9.37
N THR A 186 -2.06 22.70 8.81
CA THR A 186 -2.03 23.25 7.45
C THR A 186 -2.07 24.77 7.47
N GLU A 187 -1.81 25.37 6.31
CA GLU A 187 -2.05 26.80 6.09
C GLU A 187 -3.51 27.16 6.43
N ASN A 188 -3.71 28.29 7.08
CA ASN A 188 -5.02 28.80 7.53
C ASN A 188 -5.79 27.91 8.54
N GLN A 189 -5.12 26.92 9.15
CA GLN A 189 -5.65 26.12 10.26
C GLN A 189 -4.88 26.38 11.56
N PRO A 190 -5.41 25.96 12.73
CA PRO A 190 -4.63 25.95 13.96
C PRO A 190 -3.27 25.26 13.77
N LYS A 191 -2.20 25.86 14.31
CA LYS A 191 -0.84 25.33 14.14
C LYS A 191 -0.55 24.11 15.02
N LYS A 192 -1.33 23.92 16.09
CA LYS A 192 -1.14 22.88 17.10
C LYS A 192 -2.47 22.19 17.38
N LEU A 193 -2.38 20.94 17.80
CA LEU A 193 -3.52 20.15 18.27
C LEU A 193 -3.93 20.57 19.68
N VAL A 194 -4.46 21.80 19.83
CA VAL A 194 -4.90 22.36 21.11
C VAL A 194 -6.20 23.12 20.88
N CYS A 195 -7.26 22.75 21.61
CA CYS A 195 -8.57 23.39 21.54
C CYS A 195 -9.08 23.58 20.10
N ILE A 196 -9.06 22.50 19.31
CA ILE A 196 -9.56 22.53 17.93
C ILE A 196 -11.05 22.88 17.95
N PRO A 197 -11.47 24.01 17.36
CA PRO A 197 -12.88 24.38 17.29
C PRO A 197 -13.65 23.34 16.47
N LEU A 198 -14.82 22.88 16.91
CA LEU A 198 -15.61 21.92 16.13
C LEU A 198 -16.66 22.59 15.23
N ASP A 199 -17.03 23.83 15.55
CA ASP A 199 -18.09 24.60 14.87
C ASP A 199 -17.84 24.82 13.37
N TYR A 200 -16.59 24.72 12.91
CA TYR A 200 -16.30 24.84 11.49
C TYR A 200 -16.62 23.54 10.72
N MET A 201 -16.65 22.38 11.40
CA MET A 201 -17.07 21.11 10.81
C MET A 201 -18.58 21.02 10.64
N GLU A 202 -19.37 21.74 11.46
CA GLU A 202 -20.83 21.84 11.30
C GLU A 202 -21.26 22.55 10.01
N LYS A 203 -20.32 23.21 9.33
CA LYS A 203 -20.55 23.97 8.09
C LYS A 203 -20.35 23.13 6.82
N LEU A 204 -20.11 21.83 6.96
CA LEU A 204 -19.92 20.86 5.88
C LEU A 204 -21.24 20.41 5.25
#